data_AF-A0A0G1CH61-F1
#
_entry.id   AF-A0A0G1CH61-F1
#
_cell.length_a   1.000
_cell.length_b   1.000
_cell.length_c   1.000
_cell.angle_alpha   90.00
_cell.angle_beta   90.00
_cell.angle_gamma   90.00
#
_symmetry.space_group_name_H-M   'P 1'
#
loop_
_entity.id
_entity.type
_entity.pdbx_description
1 polymer ?
#
loop_
_entity_poly.entity_id
_entity_poly.type
_entity_poly.pdbx_seq_one_letter_code
_entity_poly.pdbx_strand_id
1 'polypeptide(L)'
;MENQGNIGNQNAQQIGENPINQPEQVSEKSKINYWMISTFLLLFIIAVGIVWFIFNQSRTTDLVGQKVTKPSPTVNQNTEQPISRVSNRTLPDFVYPGQVKKDYTFAGIDYVLYQKANMNVPIAQSSGLSGILYAKANEPVWHQFFQIKELADAKNNPFFLDYKDGSFYVLVVDANGAGSGEGNAKLLTLASTSKTWGTVSCFYFSDGFDFSDAKPLQERVDDYLSVYPDRKYVLNSKTNIYELVQFNTYIQAQETIEMKDCTNFQVVQN
;
A
#
# COMPACT_ATOMS: atom_id res chain seq x y z
N MET A 1 9.33 -47.96 -25.20
CA MET A 1 10.40 -48.09 -24.20
C MET A 1 9.87 -47.47 -22.92
N GLU A 2 9.30 -48.32 -22.07
CA GLU A 2 8.72 -47.95 -20.78
C GLU A 2 9.82 -47.97 -19.72
N ASN A 3 9.94 -46.90 -18.95
CA ASN A 3 10.81 -46.85 -17.78
C ASN A 3 9.93 -46.85 -16.52
N GLN A 4 9.93 -47.97 -15.81
CA GLN A 4 9.36 -48.08 -14.47
C GLN A 4 10.37 -47.52 -13.46
N GLY A 5 9.99 -46.43 -12.79
CA GLY A 5 10.75 -45.80 -11.72
C GLY A 5 10.40 -46.43 -10.37
N ASN A 6 11.44 -46.94 -9.72
CA ASN A 6 11.50 -47.77 -8.53
C ASN A 6 10.88 -47.13 -7.26
N ILE A 7 10.06 -47.90 -6.55
CA ILE A 7 9.51 -47.58 -5.21
C ILE A 7 10.56 -47.99 -4.18
N GLY A 8 11.28 -47.01 -3.63
CA GLY A 8 12.24 -47.20 -2.54
C GLY A 8 11.63 -46.81 -1.20
N ASN A 9 11.23 -47.82 -0.44
CA ASN A 9 10.66 -47.74 0.90
C ASN A 9 11.75 -48.12 1.91
N GLN A 10 12.27 -47.21 2.75
CA GLN A 10 13.09 -47.60 3.92
C GLN A 10 12.93 -46.65 5.13
N ASN A 11 12.57 -47.31 6.23
CA ASN A 11 12.54 -46.87 7.61
C ASN A 11 13.91 -46.42 8.14
N ALA A 12 13.91 -45.43 9.03
CA ALA A 12 14.79 -45.42 10.20
C ALA A 12 14.06 -44.77 11.39
N GLN A 13 13.43 -45.60 12.21
CA GLN A 13 13.11 -45.23 13.60
C GLN A 13 14.43 -45.15 14.36
N GLN A 14 14.74 -43.97 14.90
CA GLN A 14 15.90 -43.80 15.75
C GLN A 14 15.56 -44.22 17.19
N ILE A 15 16.32 -45.21 17.65
CA ILE A 15 16.30 -45.89 18.95
C ILE A 15 16.63 -44.89 20.07
N GLY A 16 15.96 -45.07 21.21
CA GLY A 16 16.02 -44.20 22.37
C GLY A 16 17.38 -44.12 23.07
N GLU A 17 17.67 -42.91 23.52
CA GLU A 17 18.64 -42.65 24.59
C GLU A 17 17.87 -42.22 25.84
N ASN A 18 18.14 -42.94 26.93
CA ASN A 18 17.63 -42.72 28.26
C ASN A 18 18.53 -41.69 28.96
N PRO A 19 18.10 -40.44 29.21
CA PRO A 19 18.93 -39.49 29.92
C PRO A 19 19.03 -39.89 31.39
N ILE A 20 20.25 -40.24 31.76
CA ILE A 20 20.74 -40.48 33.13
C ILE A 20 20.27 -39.36 34.06
N ASN A 21 19.64 -39.77 35.17
CA ASN A 21 19.22 -38.93 36.29
C ASN A 21 20.35 -38.00 36.77
N GLN A 22 20.31 -36.75 36.32
CA GLN A 22 21.11 -35.67 36.88
C GLN A 22 20.31 -35.06 38.04
N PRO A 23 20.88 -34.93 39.25
CA PRO A 23 20.16 -34.32 40.36
C PRO A 23 19.79 -32.88 40.01
N GLU A 24 18.50 -32.56 40.05
CA GLU A 24 17.98 -31.22 39.84
C GLU A 24 18.69 -30.25 40.79
N GLN A 25 19.51 -29.39 40.22
CA GLN A 25 20.04 -28.24 40.93
C GLN A 25 18.85 -27.30 41.14
N VAL A 26 18.25 -27.35 42.33
CA VAL A 26 17.14 -26.49 42.75
C VAL A 26 17.66 -25.05 42.68
N SER A 27 17.41 -24.41 41.55
CA SER A 27 17.66 -23.00 41.33
C SER A 27 16.81 -22.25 42.34
N GLU A 28 17.48 -21.62 43.30
CA GLU A 28 16.85 -20.83 44.35
C GLU A 28 16.09 -19.69 43.66
N LYS A 29 14.78 -19.90 43.48
CA LYS A 29 13.89 -19.02 42.73
C LYS A 29 13.94 -17.64 43.38
N SER A 30 14.66 -16.72 42.74
CA SER A 30 14.69 -15.32 43.14
C SER A 30 13.25 -14.84 43.31
N LYS A 31 12.88 -14.51 44.55
CA LYS A 31 11.58 -13.94 44.92
C LYS A 31 11.54 -12.50 44.45
N ILE A 32 11.64 -12.29 43.15
CA ILE A 32 11.37 -11.00 42.54
C ILE A 32 9.88 -10.76 42.75
N ASN A 33 9.58 -9.79 43.60
CA ASN A 33 8.23 -9.46 43.96
C ASN A 33 7.57 -8.82 42.74
N TYR A 34 6.78 -9.59 41.98
CA TYR A 34 6.12 -9.15 40.74
C TYR A 34 5.31 -7.86 40.92
N TRP A 35 4.86 -7.60 42.14
CA TRP A 35 4.19 -6.35 42.50
C TRP A 35 5.07 -5.11 42.29
N MET A 36 6.37 -5.22 42.57
CA MET A 36 7.34 -4.15 42.35
C MET A 36 7.49 -3.83 40.86
N ILE A 37 7.62 -4.85 40.00
CA ILE A 37 7.72 -4.66 38.54
C ILE A 37 6.47 -3.96 37.99
N SER A 38 5.28 -4.36 38.46
CA SER A 38 4.01 -3.74 38.05
C SER A 38 3.95 -2.25 38.39
N THR A 39 4.38 -1.87 39.60
CA THR A 39 4.41 -0.45 39.99
C THR A 39 5.36 0.40 39.14
N PHE A 40 6.54 -0.15 38.80
CA PHE A 40 7.48 0.54 37.93
C PHE A 40 6.95 0.71 36.49
N LEU A 41 6.30 -0.32 35.94
CA LEU A 41 5.71 -0.24 34.60
C LEU A 41 4.60 0.81 34.52
N LEU A 42 3.73 0.85 35.55
CA LEU A 42 2.64 1.83 35.61
C LEU A 42 3.16 3.27 35.69
N LEU A 43 4.15 3.53 36.55
CA LEU A 43 4.76 4.86 36.67
C LEU A 43 5.42 5.31 35.36
N PHE A 44 6.05 4.38 34.63
CA PHE A 44 6.65 4.68 33.34
C PHE A 44 5.60 5.10 32.30
N ILE A 45 4.48 4.38 32.20
CA ILE A 45 3.38 4.73 31.26
C ILE A 45 2.79 6.10 31.61
N ILE A 46 2.58 6.39 32.89
CA ILE A 46 2.06 7.70 33.33
C ILE A 46 3.04 8.81 32.98
N ALA A 47 4.34 8.63 33.22
CA ALA A 47 5.36 9.62 32.89
C ALA A 47 5.41 9.92 31.39
N VAL A 48 5.39 8.88 30.54
CA VAL A 48 5.35 9.04 29.08
C VAL A 48 4.08 9.76 28.62
N GLY A 49 2.93 9.43 29.21
CA GLY A 49 1.65 10.08 28.91
C GLY A 49 1.63 11.58 29.24
N ILE A 50 2.18 11.96 30.40
CA ILE A 50 2.28 13.38 30.81
C ILE A 50 3.18 14.15 29.84
N VAL A 51 4.34 13.59 29.49
CA VAL A 51 5.29 14.22 28.57
C VAL A 51 4.67 14.42 27.18
N TRP A 52 3.97 13.40 26.65
CA TRP A 52 3.24 13.52 25.39
C TRP A 52 2.19 14.62 25.45
N PHE A 53 1.36 14.63 26.50
CA PHE A 53 0.26 15.59 26.65
C PHE A 53 0.74 17.03 26.64
N ILE A 54 1.82 17.34 27.39
CA ILE A 54 2.43 18.68 27.40
C ILE A 54 2.96 19.04 26.01
N PHE A 55 3.63 18.12 25.32
CA PHE A 55 4.19 18.38 23.99
C PHE A 55 3.10 18.65 22.93
N ASN A 56 1.94 18.03 23.06
CA ASN A 56 0.82 18.22 22.13
C ASN A 56 0.05 19.53 22.40
N GLN A 57 -0.04 19.98 23.66
CA GLN A 57 -0.71 21.23 24.01
C GLN A 57 0.04 22.47 23.50
N SER A 58 1.37 22.41 23.41
CA SER A 58 2.22 23.53 22.95
C SER A 58 2.00 23.93 21.48
N ARG A 59 1.22 23.19 20.69
CA ARG A 59 0.97 23.47 19.27
C ARG A 59 -0.26 24.36 18.99
N THR A 60 -0.95 24.86 20.02
CA THR A 60 -2.23 25.60 19.84
C THR A 60 -2.19 27.09 20.21
N THR A 61 -1.02 27.71 20.33
CA THR A 61 -0.91 29.14 20.64
C THR A 61 -0.07 29.84 19.59
N ASP A 62 -0.71 30.27 18.51
CA ASP A 62 -0.22 31.36 17.64
C ASP A 62 -1.33 31.86 16.70
N LEU A 63 -2.50 32.24 17.21
CA LEU A 63 -3.47 33.04 16.44
C LEU A 63 -4.32 33.95 17.34
N VAL A 64 -3.70 34.97 17.94
CA VAL A 64 -4.43 36.18 18.40
C VAL A 64 -3.58 37.41 18.14
N GLY A 65 -4.03 38.30 17.25
CA GLY A 65 -3.79 39.74 17.43
C GLY A 65 -3.22 40.55 16.25
N GLN A 66 -3.81 40.51 15.06
CA GLN A 66 -3.70 41.66 14.15
C GLN A 66 -5.08 42.15 13.70
N LYS A 67 -5.53 43.21 14.35
CA LYS A 67 -6.73 43.98 14.01
C LYS A 67 -6.43 44.78 12.74
N VAL A 68 -6.60 44.16 11.58
CA VAL A 68 -6.52 44.85 10.27
C VAL A 68 -7.86 45.51 9.98
N THR A 69 -7.82 46.83 9.87
CA THR A 69 -8.90 47.68 9.38
C THR A 69 -9.34 47.19 8.01
N LYS A 70 -10.64 46.93 7.84
CA LYS A 70 -11.27 46.38 6.63
C LYS A 70 -11.36 47.44 5.52
N PRO A 71 -10.53 47.42 4.46
CA PRO A 71 -10.93 48.03 3.21
C PRO A 71 -12.05 47.20 2.60
N SER A 72 -13.03 47.89 2.03
CA SER A 72 -14.13 47.31 1.25
C SER A 72 -13.56 46.31 0.22
N PRO A 73 -14.11 45.09 0.09
CA PRO A 73 -13.68 44.17 -0.94
C PRO A 73 -14.11 44.73 -2.29
N THR A 74 -13.16 45.28 -3.04
CA THR A 74 -13.25 45.33 -4.49
C THR A 74 -13.28 43.86 -4.94
N VAL A 75 -14.48 43.37 -5.22
CA VAL A 75 -14.70 42.10 -5.89
C VAL A 75 -14.10 42.25 -7.28
N ASN A 76 -12.82 41.92 -7.42
CA ASN A 76 -12.27 41.56 -8.71
C ASN A 76 -12.97 40.25 -9.09
N GLN A 77 -14.05 40.38 -9.85
CA GLN A 77 -14.52 39.32 -10.73
C GLN A 77 -13.44 39.13 -11.80
N ASN A 78 -12.30 38.56 -11.41
CA ASN A 78 -11.54 37.75 -12.33
C ASN A 78 -12.45 36.57 -12.61
N THR A 79 -13.23 36.71 -13.67
CA THR A 79 -13.93 35.63 -14.33
C THR A 79 -12.86 34.61 -14.70
N GLU A 80 -12.60 33.65 -13.80
CA GLU A 80 -11.82 32.46 -14.12
C GLU A 80 -12.60 31.76 -15.22
N GLN A 81 -12.19 32.06 -16.45
CA GLN A 81 -12.72 31.44 -17.64
C GLN A 81 -12.52 29.93 -17.47
N PRO A 82 -13.57 29.11 -17.65
CA PRO A 82 -13.48 27.68 -17.40
C PRO A 82 -12.33 27.11 -18.25
N ILE A 83 -11.32 26.57 -17.58
CA ILE A 83 -10.16 25.98 -18.25
C ILE A 83 -10.69 24.85 -19.13
N SER A 84 -10.60 25.02 -20.45
CA SER A 84 -11.04 24.01 -21.42
C SER A 84 -10.13 22.78 -21.30
N ARG A 85 -10.67 21.66 -20.79
CA ARG A 85 -9.92 20.40 -20.70
C ARG A 85 -9.69 19.81 -22.08
N VAL A 86 -8.47 19.33 -22.34
CA VAL A 86 -8.12 18.62 -23.56
C VAL A 86 -8.62 17.17 -23.47
N SER A 87 -9.56 16.77 -24.35
CA SER A 87 -10.16 15.43 -24.33
C SER A 87 -9.32 14.35 -25.04
N ASN A 88 -8.45 14.74 -25.98
CA ASN A 88 -7.65 13.82 -26.81
C ASN A 88 -6.16 14.02 -26.55
N ARG A 89 -5.70 13.63 -25.37
CA ARG A 89 -4.27 13.71 -25.02
C ARG A 89 -3.48 12.58 -25.65
N THR A 90 -2.27 12.87 -26.12
CA THR A 90 -1.33 11.89 -26.65
C THR A 90 -0.78 11.02 -25.51
N LEU A 91 -0.88 9.69 -25.68
CA LEU A 91 -0.30 8.72 -24.75
C LEU A 91 1.22 8.58 -24.98
N PRO A 92 2.00 8.20 -23.95
CA PRO A 92 3.38 7.78 -24.17
C PRO A 92 3.45 6.55 -25.08
N ASP A 93 4.51 6.43 -25.89
CA ASP A 93 4.67 5.35 -26.89
C ASP A 93 4.67 3.93 -26.28
N PHE A 94 4.90 3.81 -24.98
CA PHE A 94 4.86 2.54 -24.24
C PHE A 94 3.48 2.18 -23.66
N VAL A 95 2.45 3.01 -23.89
CA VAL A 95 1.08 2.77 -23.42
C VAL A 95 0.13 2.70 -24.61
N TYR A 96 -0.48 1.54 -24.83
CA TYR A 96 -1.51 1.39 -25.84
C TYR A 96 -2.86 1.91 -25.33
N PRO A 97 -3.73 2.48 -26.19
CA PRO A 97 -5.05 2.98 -25.78
C PRO A 97 -5.89 1.96 -25.00
N GLY A 98 -5.84 0.68 -25.38
CA GLY A 98 -6.58 -0.40 -24.69
C GLY A 98 -6.12 -0.70 -23.26
N GLN A 99 -4.95 -0.20 -22.85
CA GLN A 99 -4.43 -0.34 -21.49
C GLN A 99 -5.07 0.65 -20.50
N VAL A 100 -5.59 1.78 -20.98
CA VAL A 100 -6.17 2.83 -20.14
C VAL A 100 -7.57 2.39 -19.68
N LYS A 101 -7.85 2.41 -18.37
CA LYS A 101 -9.11 1.87 -17.82
C LYS A 101 -9.98 2.88 -17.09
N LYS A 102 -9.37 3.74 -16.28
CA LYS A 102 -10.12 4.61 -15.38
C LYS A 102 -9.42 5.93 -15.19
N ASP A 103 -10.20 7.00 -15.25
CA ASP A 103 -9.80 8.39 -15.07
C ASP A 103 -10.19 8.90 -13.68
N TYR A 104 -9.37 9.81 -13.18
CA TYR A 104 -9.54 10.49 -11.90
C TYR A 104 -9.13 11.94 -12.07
N THR A 105 -9.72 12.85 -11.29
CA THR A 105 -9.24 14.23 -11.23
C THR A 105 -9.07 14.64 -9.77
N PHE A 106 -7.86 15.09 -9.42
CA PHE A 106 -7.56 15.64 -8.10
C PHE A 106 -6.89 16.99 -8.27
N ALA A 107 -7.40 18.02 -7.60
CA ALA A 107 -6.85 19.37 -7.64
C ALA A 107 -6.58 19.91 -9.08
N GLY A 108 -7.46 19.59 -10.04
CA GLY A 108 -7.34 20.03 -11.44
C GLY A 108 -6.29 19.29 -12.28
N ILE A 109 -5.69 18.23 -11.74
CA ILE A 109 -4.81 17.30 -12.45
C ILE A 109 -5.61 16.04 -12.76
N ASP A 110 -5.62 15.64 -14.02
CA ASP A 110 -6.23 14.39 -14.45
C ASP A 110 -5.20 13.27 -14.29
N TYR A 111 -5.66 12.09 -13.87
CA TYR A 111 -4.88 10.88 -13.72
C TYR A 111 -5.59 9.74 -14.43
N VAL A 112 -4.83 8.81 -15.01
CA VAL A 112 -5.38 7.58 -15.56
C VAL A 112 -4.58 6.37 -15.13
N LEU A 113 -5.28 5.27 -14.86
CA LEU A 113 -4.65 3.96 -14.67
C LEU A 113 -4.43 3.30 -16.02
N TYR A 114 -3.23 2.76 -16.22
CA TYR A 114 -2.96 1.84 -17.32
C TYR A 114 -2.56 0.47 -16.79
N GLN A 115 -3.15 -0.56 -17.37
CA GLN A 115 -2.98 -1.95 -16.94
C GLN A 115 -2.27 -2.76 -18.02
N LYS A 116 -1.51 -3.77 -17.61
CA LYS A 116 -0.96 -4.78 -18.51
C LYS A 116 -1.95 -5.92 -18.71
N ALA A 117 -1.83 -6.59 -19.85
CA ALA A 117 -2.63 -7.77 -20.16
C ALA A 117 -2.36 -8.91 -19.16
N ASN A 118 -3.43 -9.55 -18.71
CA ASN A 118 -3.37 -10.84 -18.02
C ASN A 118 -4.70 -11.60 -18.28
N MET A 119 -4.88 -12.77 -17.65
CA MET A 119 -6.11 -13.56 -17.86
C MET A 119 -7.38 -12.88 -17.37
N ASN A 120 -7.29 -12.03 -16.33
CA ASN A 120 -8.41 -11.28 -15.77
C ASN A 120 -8.66 -9.96 -16.52
N VAL A 121 -7.63 -9.42 -17.18
CA VAL A 121 -7.66 -8.16 -17.92
C VAL A 121 -7.15 -8.42 -19.34
N PRO A 122 -7.99 -9.00 -20.22
CA PRO A 122 -7.60 -9.26 -21.60
C PRO A 122 -7.42 -7.93 -22.34
N ILE A 123 -6.20 -7.65 -22.79
CA ILE A 123 -5.86 -6.47 -23.60
C ILE A 123 -5.12 -6.97 -24.85
N ALA A 124 -5.67 -6.66 -26.03
CA ALA A 124 -5.14 -7.15 -27.30
C ALA A 124 -3.72 -6.67 -27.59
N GLN A 125 -3.39 -5.43 -27.19
CA GLN A 125 -2.06 -4.83 -27.31
C GLN A 125 -1.64 -4.28 -25.96
N SER A 126 -0.55 -4.83 -25.40
CA SER A 126 -0.05 -4.48 -24.08
C SER A 126 1.47 -4.45 -24.12
N SER A 127 2.06 -3.39 -23.56
CA SER A 127 3.52 -3.27 -23.41
C SER A 127 4.09 -4.18 -22.31
N GLY A 128 3.22 -4.83 -21.53
CA GLY A 128 3.63 -5.57 -20.33
C GLY A 128 3.87 -4.66 -19.12
N LEU A 129 3.69 -3.35 -19.26
CA LEU A 129 3.82 -2.36 -18.20
C LEU A 129 2.45 -1.95 -17.65
N SER A 130 2.42 -1.58 -16.36
CA SER A 130 1.24 -1.04 -15.67
C SER A 130 1.63 0.11 -14.75
N GLY A 131 0.69 1.00 -14.46
CA GLY A 131 0.97 2.20 -13.68
C GLY A 131 -0.10 3.29 -13.77
N ILE A 132 0.33 4.52 -13.54
CA ILE A 132 -0.50 5.73 -13.51
C ILE A 132 0.15 6.79 -14.40
N LEU A 133 -0.66 7.42 -15.25
CA LEU A 133 -0.30 8.64 -15.96
C LEU A 133 -1.02 9.84 -15.34
N TYR A 134 -0.49 11.03 -15.53
CA TYR A 134 -1.13 12.29 -15.16
C TYR A 134 -1.01 13.33 -16.27
N ALA A 135 -1.90 14.31 -16.28
CA ALA A 135 -1.83 15.47 -17.15
C ALA A 135 -2.58 16.65 -16.52
N LYS A 136 -2.05 17.86 -16.64
CA LYS A 136 -2.82 19.05 -16.27
C LYS A 136 -3.95 19.29 -17.27
N ALA A 137 -4.94 20.08 -16.85
CA ALA A 137 -6.13 20.37 -17.67
C ALA A 137 -5.82 20.85 -19.10
N ASN A 138 -4.76 21.63 -19.28
CA ASN A 138 -4.34 22.22 -20.56
C ASN A 138 -3.15 21.50 -21.22
N GLU A 139 -2.65 20.41 -20.65
CA GLU A 139 -1.54 19.66 -21.23
C GLU A 139 -2.08 18.66 -22.28
N PRO A 140 -1.52 18.66 -23.50
CA PRO A 140 -1.97 17.77 -24.57
C PRO A 140 -1.35 16.37 -24.50
N VAL A 141 -0.45 16.11 -23.55
CA VAL A 141 0.31 14.86 -23.44
C VAL A 141 0.14 14.29 -22.04
N TRP A 142 0.00 12.98 -21.96
CA TRP A 142 0.06 12.25 -20.70
C TRP A 142 1.51 12.05 -20.26
N HIS A 143 1.77 12.31 -18.98
CA HIS A 143 3.06 12.11 -18.35
C HIS A 143 3.00 10.90 -17.42
N GLN A 144 4.09 10.16 -17.30
CA GLN A 144 4.19 9.06 -16.34
C GLN A 144 4.23 9.61 -14.92
N PHE A 145 3.33 9.15 -14.07
CA PHE A 145 3.32 9.47 -12.62
C PHE A 145 4.05 8.37 -11.84
N PHE A 146 3.68 7.13 -12.14
CA PHE A 146 4.04 5.94 -11.39
C PHE A 146 4.04 4.74 -12.33
N GLN A 147 5.06 3.89 -12.23
CA GLN A 147 5.09 2.59 -12.90
C GLN A 147 5.39 1.48 -11.91
N ILE A 148 4.71 0.36 -12.09
CA ILE A 148 4.97 -0.87 -11.37
C ILE A 148 6.00 -1.67 -12.17
N LYS A 149 7.17 -1.91 -11.57
CA LYS A 149 8.20 -2.78 -12.10
C LYS A 149 8.20 -4.09 -11.31
N GLU A 150 8.00 -5.18 -12.01
CA GLU A 150 7.95 -6.51 -11.41
C GLU A 150 9.37 -7.01 -11.13
N LEU A 151 9.61 -7.67 -9.99
CA LEU A 151 10.86 -8.40 -9.73
C LEU A 151 10.72 -9.92 -9.96
N ALA A 152 9.52 -10.42 -10.30
CA ALA A 152 9.26 -11.84 -10.57
C ALA A 152 8.11 -12.03 -11.59
N ASP A 153 7.44 -13.20 -11.57
CA ASP A 153 6.31 -13.56 -12.43
C ASP A 153 4.97 -12.90 -12.02
N ALA A 154 5.02 -11.94 -11.09
CA ALA A 154 3.87 -11.21 -10.60
C ALA A 154 3.17 -10.40 -11.71
N LYS A 155 1.85 -10.28 -11.58
CA LYS A 155 0.97 -9.62 -12.55
C LYS A 155 0.22 -8.46 -11.90
N ASN A 156 0.99 -7.55 -11.29
CA ASN A 156 0.45 -6.39 -10.60
C ASN A 156 -0.17 -5.39 -11.59
N ASN A 157 -1.42 -5.02 -11.33
CA ASN A 157 -2.13 -3.97 -12.02
C ASN A 157 -2.71 -2.99 -10.99
N PRO A 158 -2.67 -1.68 -11.24
CA PRO A 158 -3.42 -0.73 -10.43
C PRO A 158 -4.90 -0.81 -10.79
N PHE A 159 -5.78 -0.92 -9.80
CA PHE A 159 -7.22 -1.00 -9.98
C PHE A 159 -7.93 0.28 -9.53
N PHE A 160 -7.45 0.88 -8.44
CA PHE A 160 -8.04 2.09 -7.87
C PHE A 160 -6.97 3.10 -7.49
N LEU A 161 -7.32 4.37 -7.66
CA LEU A 161 -6.57 5.52 -7.20
C LEU A 161 -7.52 6.40 -6.40
N ASP A 162 -7.04 6.93 -5.29
CA ASP A 162 -7.75 7.88 -4.46
C ASP A 162 -6.77 8.92 -3.91
N TYR A 163 -7.31 10.06 -3.47
CA TYR A 163 -6.54 11.12 -2.86
C TYR A 163 -7.28 11.67 -1.64
N LYS A 164 -6.69 11.48 -0.46
CA LYS A 164 -7.26 11.89 0.82
C LYS A 164 -6.16 12.43 1.73
N ASP A 165 -6.47 13.52 2.43
CA ASP A 165 -5.61 14.11 3.46
C ASP A 165 -4.15 14.32 3.01
N GLY A 166 -3.98 14.82 1.79
CA GLY A 166 -2.66 15.11 1.24
C GLY A 166 -1.88 13.88 0.78
N SER A 167 -2.52 12.71 0.69
CA SER A 167 -1.88 11.45 0.32
C SER A 167 -2.63 10.74 -0.80
N PHE A 168 -1.89 10.17 -1.74
CA PHE A 168 -2.44 9.22 -2.71
C PHE A 168 -2.59 7.85 -2.08
N TYR A 169 -3.64 7.13 -2.48
CA TYR A 169 -3.84 5.73 -2.16
C TYR A 169 -4.05 4.96 -3.46
N VAL A 170 -3.34 3.84 -3.62
CA VAL A 170 -3.44 3.00 -4.82
C VAL A 170 -3.69 1.57 -4.42
N LEU A 171 -4.76 0.98 -4.97
CA LEU A 171 -4.99 -0.46 -4.86
C LEU A 171 -4.29 -1.14 -6.03
N VAL A 172 -3.27 -1.94 -5.73
CA VAL A 172 -2.57 -2.78 -6.68
C VAL A 172 -2.97 -4.23 -6.43
N VAL A 173 -3.39 -4.95 -7.46
CA VAL A 173 -3.76 -6.36 -7.38
C VAL A 173 -2.80 -7.18 -8.22
N ASP A 174 -2.14 -8.14 -7.60
CA ASP A 174 -1.37 -9.19 -8.25
C ASP A 174 -2.29 -10.32 -8.69
N ALA A 175 -2.62 -10.34 -9.97
CA ALA A 175 -3.51 -11.32 -10.59
C ALA A 175 -2.72 -12.53 -11.14
N ASN A 176 -1.73 -13.03 -10.39
CA ASN A 176 -1.01 -14.23 -10.78
C ASN A 176 -1.88 -15.47 -10.53
N GLY A 177 -2.61 -15.91 -11.56
CA GLY A 177 -3.31 -17.20 -11.58
C GLY A 177 -4.85 -17.13 -11.59
N ALA A 178 -5.44 -18.17 -12.20
CA ALA A 178 -6.84 -18.60 -12.18
C ALA A 178 -7.92 -17.91 -13.05
N GLY A 179 -7.76 -16.69 -13.55
CA GLY A 179 -8.80 -16.12 -14.44
C GLY A 179 -10.10 -15.69 -13.73
N SER A 180 -10.17 -15.81 -12.40
CA SER A 180 -11.35 -15.49 -11.57
C SER A 180 -11.48 -14.01 -11.21
N GLY A 181 -10.47 -13.18 -11.53
CA GLY A 181 -10.41 -11.78 -11.07
C GLY A 181 -9.82 -11.60 -9.67
N GLU A 182 -9.46 -12.68 -8.98
CA GLU A 182 -8.92 -12.68 -7.61
C GLU A 182 -7.40 -12.54 -7.60
N GLY A 183 -6.82 -12.20 -6.44
CA GLY A 183 -5.38 -12.08 -6.31
C GLY A 183 -4.90 -11.48 -4.99
N ASN A 184 -3.58 -11.36 -4.86
CA ASN A 184 -2.98 -10.68 -3.70
C ASN A 184 -3.04 -9.17 -3.93
N ALA A 185 -3.81 -8.46 -3.12
CA ALA A 185 -3.92 -7.01 -3.19
C ALA A 185 -3.05 -6.30 -2.16
N LYS A 186 -2.66 -5.08 -2.54
CA LYS A 186 -1.83 -4.16 -1.78
C LYS A 186 -2.49 -2.79 -1.82
N LEU A 187 -2.76 -2.22 -0.66
CA LEU A 187 -3.08 -0.81 -0.55
C LEU A 187 -1.79 -0.05 -0.30
N LEU A 188 -1.41 0.78 -1.27
CA LEU A 188 -0.21 1.61 -1.22
C LEU A 188 -0.60 3.04 -0.90
N THR A 189 0.31 3.79 -0.28
CA THR A 189 0.13 5.22 0.00
C THR A 189 1.36 6.04 -0.39
N LEU A 190 1.15 7.25 -0.90
CA LEU A 190 2.18 8.24 -1.15
C LEU A 190 1.74 9.59 -0.59
N ALA A 191 2.31 9.98 0.55
CA ALA A 191 2.11 11.31 1.11
C ALA A 191 2.72 12.38 0.20
N SER A 192 2.08 13.55 0.08
CA SER A 192 2.55 14.69 -0.74
C SER A 192 3.96 15.18 -0.40
N THR A 193 4.40 14.97 0.85
CA THR A 193 5.75 15.31 1.32
C THR A 193 6.75 14.16 1.15
N SER A 194 6.28 12.97 0.79
CA SER A 194 7.10 11.78 0.62
C SER A 194 7.50 11.61 -0.84
N LYS A 195 8.66 10.99 -1.04
CA LYS A 195 9.11 10.46 -2.33
C LYS A 195 8.99 8.94 -2.41
N THR A 196 8.62 8.31 -1.31
CA THR A 196 8.54 6.85 -1.22
C THR A 196 7.09 6.43 -0.97
N TRP A 197 6.69 5.39 -1.68
CA TRP A 197 5.43 4.71 -1.43
C TRP A 197 5.56 3.83 -0.18
N GLY A 198 4.56 3.94 0.70
CA GLY A 198 4.37 3.03 1.82
C GLY A 198 3.33 1.96 1.49
N THR A 199 3.42 0.80 2.15
CA THR A 199 2.36 -0.21 2.12
C THR A 199 1.49 -0.04 3.35
N VAL A 200 0.19 0.21 3.15
CA VAL A 200 -0.81 0.35 4.21
C VAL A 200 -1.32 -1.02 4.64
N SER A 201 -1.68 -1.86 3.68
CA SER A 201 -2.25 -3.19 3.93
C SER A 201 -1.94 -4.15 2.78
N CYS A 202 -1.81 -5.43 3.11
CA CYS A 202 -1.77 -6.55 2.16
C CYS A 202 -2.95 -7.47 2.49
N PHE A 203 -3.65 -7.96 1.47
CA PHE A 203 -4.80 -8.86 1.68
C PHE A 203 -5.15 -9.69 0.45
N TYR A 204 -5.91 -10.77 0.65
CA TYR A 204 -6.52 -11.51 -0.45
C TYR A 204 -7.71 -10.73 -0.99
N PHE A 205 -7.63 -10.38 -2.27
CA PHE A 205 -8.68 -9.73 -3.01
C PHE A 205 -9.50 -10.79 -3.76
N SER A 206 -10.78 -10.90 -3.44
CA SER A 206 -11.71 -11.75 -4.16
C SER A 206 -13.00 -11.03 -4.52
N ASP A 207 -13.94 -11.76 -5.10
CA ASP A 207 -15.33 -11.37 -5.19
C ASP A 207 -15.88 -10.82 -3.86
N GLY A 208 -16.72 -9.78 -3.97
CA GLY A 208 -17.35 -9.11 -2.81
C GLY A 208 -16.69 -7.79 -2.38
N PHE A 209 -15.58 -7.38 -2.99
CA PHE A 209 -15.10 -6.01 -2.81
C PHE A 209 -15.98 -5.05 -3.61
N ASP A 210 -16.86 -4.31 -2.93
CA ASP A 210 -17.74 -3.34 -3.59
C ASP A 210 -16.93 -2.12 -4.07
N PHE A 211 -16.96 -1.93 -5.38
CA PHE A 211 -16.27 -0.82 -6.02
C PHE A 211 -17.08 0.47 -6.17
N SER A 212 -18.39 0.38 -5.92
CA SER A 212 -19.35 1.44 -6.17
C SER A 212 -19.50 2.44 -5.03
N ASP A 213 -19.02 2.11 -3.82
CA ASP A 213 -19.06 3.02 -2.68
C ASP A 213 -18.18 4.27 -2.91
N ALA A 214 -18.74 5.44 -2.59
CA ALA A 214 -18.10 6.75 -2.64
C ALA A 214 -17.13 7.00 -1.47
N LYS A 215 -17.04 6.07 -0.50
CA LYS A 215 -16.05 6.14 0.57
C LYS A 215 -14.61 6.22 0.05
N PRO A 216 -13.70 6.83 0.83
CA PRO A 216 -12.27 6.77 0.57
C PRO A 216 -11.76 5.34 0.45
N LEU A 217 -10.78 5.14 -0.42
CA LEU A 217 -10.26 3.81 -0.75
C LEU A 217 -9.70 3.08 0.48
N GLN A 218 -9.04 3.80 1.38
CA GLN A 218 -8.53 3.21 2.62
C GLN A 218 -9.68 2.66 3.50
N GLU A 219 -10.72 3.46 3.71
CA GLU A 219 -11.88 3.05 4.52
C GLU A 219 -12.59 1.84 3.90
N ARG A 220 -12.67 1.78 2.58
CA ARG A 220 -13.26 0.63 1.88
C ARG A 220 -12.46 -0.64 2.05
N VAL A 221 -11.13 -0.54 2.06
CA VAL A 221 -10.25 -1.67 2.37
C VAL A 221 -10.42 -2.08 3.84
N ASP A 222 -10.50 -1.13 4.75
CA ASP A 222 -10.70 -1.41 6.18
C ASP A 222 -12.07 -2.09 6.44
N ASP A 223 -13.14 -1.60 5.80
CA ASP A 223 -14.48 -2.19 5.85
C ASP A 223 -14.46 -3.62 5.30
N TYR A 224 -13.85 -3.86 4.14
CA TYR A 224 -13.72 -5.19 3.56
C TYR A 224 -12.98 -6.16 4.49
N LEU A 225 -11.89 -5.71 5.11
CA LEU A 225 -11.12 -6.53 6.04
C LEU A 225 -11.80 -6.71 7.40
N SER A 226 -12.76 -5.85 7.76
CA SER A 226 -13.59 -6.06 8.95
C SER A 226 -14.58 -7.22 8.76
N VAL A 227 -15.06 -7.41 7.52
CA VAL A 227 -15.95 -8.51 7.14
C VAL A 227 -15.17 -9.81 6.91
N TYR A 228 -13.98 -9.70 6.32
CA TYR A 228 -13.12 -10.85 5.97
C TYR A 228 -11.73 -10.74 6.64
N PRO A 229 -11.64 -10.84 7.98
CA PRO A 229 -10.39 -10.64 8.70
C PRO A 229 -9.32 -11.69 8.38
N ASP A 230 -9.72 -12.89 7.98
CA ASP A 230 -8.87 -14.00 7.54
C ASP A 230 -8.13 -13.71 6.22
N ARG A 231 -8.60 -12.73 5.45
CA ARG A 231 -7.96 -12.30 4.20
C ARG A 231 -6.83 -11.30 4.43
N LYS A 232 -6.66 -10.77 5.64
CA LYS A 232 -5.60 -9.80 5.96
C LYS A 232 -4.26 -10.51 6.11
N TYR A 233 -3.22 -9.96 5.47
CA TYR A 233 -1.87 -10.48 5.57
C TYR A 233 -0.99 -9.60 6.47
N VAL A 234 -0.05 -10.25 7.17
CA VAL A 234 0.99 -9.56 7.93
C VAL A 234 2.16 -9.24 7.01
N LEU A 235 2.57 -7.98 7.00
CA LEU A 235 3.74 -7.52 6.26
C LEU A 235 5.00 -8.20 6.82
N ASN A 236 5.64 -9.07 6.03
CA ASN A 236 6.95 -9.61 6.37
C ASN A 236 8.02 -8.69 5.81
N SER A 237 8.92 -8.19 6.67
CA SER A 237 9.93 -7.22 6.29
C SER A 237 11.12 -7.79 5.49
N LYS A 238 11.09 -9.08 5.11
CA LYS A 238 12.29 -9.82 4.66
C LYS A 238 12.36 -10.13 3.17
N THR A 239 11.31 -9.93 2.40
CA THR A 239 11.30 -10.15 0.94
C THR A 239 10.82 -8.89 0.23
N ASN A 240 11.36 -8.58 -0.94
CA ASN A 240 10.92 -7.51 -1.86
C ASN A 240 10.68 -8.19 -3.22
N ILE A 241 9.50 -8.04 -3.84
CA ILE A 241 9.16 -8.70 -5.13
C ILE A 241 8.75 -7.70 -6.22
N TYR A 242 8.75 -6.40 -5.92
CA TYR A 242 8.47 -5.38 -6.93
C TYR A 242 9.12 -4.05 -6.55
N GLU A 243 9.34 -3.27 -7.58
CA GLU A 243 9.98 -1.97 -7.55
C GLU A 243 9.01 -0.95 -8.14
N LEU A 244 8.86 0.20 -7.50
CA LEU A 244 8.09 1.30 -8.06
C LEU A 244 9.04 2.33 -8.62
N VAL A 245 8.76 2.80 -9.82
CA VAL A 245 9.52 3.91 -10.40
C VAL A 245 8.62 5.14 -10.35
N GLN A 246 9.00 6.09 -9.51
CA GLN A 246 8.34 7.39 -9.42
C GLN A 246 9.04 8.39 -10.34
N PHE A 247 8.23 9.22 -11.01
CA PHE A 247 8.69 10.26 -11.89
C PHE A 247 8.26 11.60 -11.31
N ASN A 248 9.22 12.38 -10.81
CA ASN A 248 8.92 13.66 -10.19
C ASN A 248 8.47 14.70 -11.23
N THR A 249 7.39 15.41 -10.90
CA THR A 249 6.75 16.44 -11.73
C THR A 249 7.66 17.65 -12.02
N TYR A 250 8.78 17.79 -11.30
CA TYR A 250 9.70 18.92 -11.43
C TYR A 250 11.14 18.55 -11.81
N ILE A 251 11.52 17.26 -11.78
CA ILE A 251 12.87 16.80 -12.10
C ILE A 251 12.72 15.42 -12.75
N GLN A 252 13.30 15.22 -13.94
CA GLN A 252 13.37 13.92 -14.64
C GLN A 252 14.25 12.87 -13.91
N ALA A 253 14.26 12.87 -12.58
CA ALA A 253 14.88 11.83 -11.80
C ALA A 253 13.88 10.68 -11.65
N GLN A 254 14.27 9.53 -12.20
CA GLN A 254 13.64 8.25 -11.88
C GLN A 254 14.12 7.85 -10.48
N GLU A 255 13.21 7.79 -9.52
CA GLU A 255 13.49 7.19 -8.22
C GLU A 255 12.85 5.80 -8.18
N THR A 256 13.74 4.81 -8.07
CA THR A 256 13.43 3.40 -7.83
C THR A 256 13.12 3.21 -6.35
N ILE A 257 11.96 2.63 -6.05
CA ILE A 257 11.48 2.40 -4.69
C ILE A 257 11.20 0.91 -4.54
N GLU A 258 11.96 0.25 -3.67
CA GLU A 258 11.69 -1.13 -3.30
C GLU A 258 10.51 -1.19 -2.33
N MET A 259 9.53 -2.04 -2.63
CA MET A 259 8.42 -2.31 -1.72
C MET A 259 8.57 -3.65 -1.04
N LYS A 260 8.17 -3.68 0.24
CA LYS A 260 8.08 -4.92 1.03
C LYS A 260 7.02 -5.83 0.44
N ASP A 261 7.38 -7.10 0.41
CA ASP A 261 6.59 -8.19 -0.12
C ASP A 261 5.43 -8.59 0.81
N CYS A 262 4.37 -9.12 0.20
CA CYS A 262 3.27 -9.78 0.89
C CYS A 262 3.40 -11.32 0.91
N THR A 263 4.46 -11.91 0.33
CA THR A 263 4.64 -13.37 0.30
C THR A 263 5.61 -13.86 1.37
N ASN A 264 5.06 -14.43 2.44
CA ASN A 264 5.59 -15.55 3.23
C ASN A 264 4.64 -15.78 4.42
N PHE A 265 3.98 -16.94 4.41
CA PHE A 265 2.76 -17.24 5.18
C PHE A 265 3.07 -17.81 6.58
N GLN A 266 2.31 -17.36 7.58
CA GLN A 266 1.77 -18.25 8.61
C GLN A 266 0.30 -17.87 8.83
N VAL A 267 -0.60 -18.80 8.51
CA VAL A 267 -1.98 -18.74 9.01
C VAL A 267 -1.88 -19.06 10.49
N VAL A 268 -1.87 -18.03 11.33
CA VAL A 268 -2.02 -18.22 12.77
C VAL A 268 -3.50 -18.49 12.99
N GLN A 269 -3.87 -19.77 13.01
CA GLN A 269 -5.14 -20.18 13.58
C GLN A 269 -5.04 -19.92 15.09
N ASN A 270 -5.91 -19.05 15.61
CA ASN A 270 -6.18 -18.98 17.05
C ASN A 270 -7.14 -20.09 17.44
#